data_AF-A0A5A7ZGZ2-F1
#
_entry.id   AF-A0A5A7ZGZ2-F1
#
_cell.length_a   1.000
_cell.length_b   1.000
_cell.length_c   1.000
_cell.angle_alpha   90.00
_cell.angle_beta   90.00
_cell.angle_gamma   90.00
#
_symmetry.space_group_name_H-M   'P 1'
#
loop_
_entity.id
_entity.type
_entity.pdbx_description
1 polymer ?
#
loop_
_entity_poly.entity_id
_entity_poly.type
_entity_poly.pdbx_seq_one_letter_code
_entity_poly.pdbx_strand_id
1 'polypeptide(L)'
;MADGLWAYRLGQVMFDLALLIAGALLLFVGIRRRRTYDRWVRNDDSRFASEPARDLAADDDEFDPRLRDDYDPDDDEDLGPRQPRTPGKGTVLIVIGVLVLLLGTKQVITGLIPPRIPQAEGGVVVGQCITAQTYDQGHMNSEPVDCDQSDATMELASDGDATASCPDGKRAGTTYPALTNAGRTQCFVLNLRENQCYVLARTATVVTCTNPAANVRVTRRIDGTSAAKGCSAQARVMAYPEPQRVYCLVAP
;
A
#
# COMPACT_ATOMS: atom_id res chain seq x y z
N MET A 1 -3.06 -8.95 37.36
CA MET A 1 -3.71 -9.56 36.18
C MET A 1 -2.87 -9.15 35.00
N ALA A 2 -2.13 -10.09 34.41
CA ALA A 2 -1.20 -9.82 33.32
C ALA A 2 -1.97 -9.78 31.99
N ASP A 3 -1.68 -8.78 31.18
CA ASP A 3 -2.44 -8.43 29.98
C ASP A 3 -2.18 -9.45 28.85
N GLY A 4 -3.14 -10.35 28.63
CA GLY A 4 -3.09 -11.36 27.56
C GLY A 4 -3.11 -10.81 26.13
N LEU A 5 -3.15 -9.48 25.96
CA LEU A 5 -3.22 -8.81 24.67
C LEU A 5 -1.91 -8.91 23.87
N TRP A 6 -0.77 -8.92 24.58
CA TRP A 6 0.55 -9.06 23.94
C TRP A 6 0.79 -10.46 23.37
N ALA A 7 0.30 -11.50 24.05
CA ALA A 7 0.41 -12.88 23.58
C ALA A 7 -0.41 -13.12 22.30
N TYR A 8 -1.59 -12.50 22.19
CA TYR A 8 -2.44 -12.62 21.00
C TYR A 8 -1.82 -11.93 19.77
N ARG A 9 -1.29 -10.71 19.93
CA ARG A 9 -0.63 -9.99 18.82
C ARG A 9 0.63 -10.69 18.33
N LEU A 10 1.44 -11.24 19.24
CA LEU A 10 2.62 -12.05 18.89
C LEU A 10 2.21 -13.33 18.15
N GLY A 11 1.14 -14.00 18.59
CA GLY A 11 0.62 -15.20 17.93
C GLY A 11 0.16 -14.92 16.50
N GLN A 12 -0.52 -13.81 16.27
CA GLN A 12 -1.05 -13.43 14.95
C GLN A 12 0.07 -13.10 13.96
N VAL A 13 1.06 -12.29 14.36
CA VAL A 13 2.21 -11.96 13.49
C VAL A 13 3.00 -13.21 13.12
N MET A 14 3.23 -14.12 14.07
CA MET A 14 3.97 -15.36 13.80
C MET A 14 3.22 -16.30 12.85
N PHE A 15 1.88 -16.35 12.92
CA PHE A 15 1.05 -17.14 12.03
C PHE A 15 1.09 -16.60 10.59
N ASP A 16 0.98 -15.28 10.42
CA ASP A 16 1.01 -14.64 9.10
C ASP A 16 2.39 -14.80 8.44
N LEU A 17 3.47 -14.67 9.22
CA LEU A 17 4.84 -14.85 8.74
C LEU A 17 5.11 -16.31 8.36
N ALA A 18 4.57 -17.28 9.12
CA ALA A 18 4.66 -18.70 8.80
C ALA A 18 3.93 -19.04 7.49
N LEU A 19 2.75 -18.44 7.24
CA LEU A 19 2.00 -18.63 5.99
C LEU A 19 2.75 -18.06 4.77
N LEU A 20 3.39 -16.89 4.90
CA LEU A 20 4.19 -16.31 3.83
C LEU A 20 5.43 -17.16 3.50
N ILE A 21 6.15 -17.63 4.52
CA ILE A 21 7.31 -18.52 4.33
C ILE A 21 6.86 -19.83 3.67
N ALA A 22 5.78 -20.45 4.14
CA ALA A 22 5.25 -21.68 3.55
C ALA A 22 4.85 -21.48 2.07
N GLY A 23 4.16 -20.37 1.75
CA GLY A 23 3.80 -20.01 0.38
C GLY A 23 5.03 -19.83 -0.52
N ALA A 24 6.05 -19.11 -0.05
CA ALA A 24 7.29 -18.88 -0.78
C ALA A 24 8.07 -20.19 -1.02
N LEU A 25 8.12 -21.08 -0.02
CA LEU A 25 8.76 -22.39 -0.14
C LEU A 25 8.06 -23.27 -1.18
N LEU A 26 6.73 -23.33 -1.15
CA LEU A 26 5.95 -24.11 -2.13
C LEU A 26 6.16 -23.59 -3.55
N LEU A 27 6.19 -22.26 -3.72
CA LEU A 27 6.45 -21.62 -5.01
C LEU A 27 7.87 -21.92 -5.50
N PHE A 28 8.87 -21.82 -4.61
CA PHE A 28 10.27 -22.12 -4.93
C PHE A 28 10.46 -23.59 -5.35
N VAL A 29 9.86 -24.54 -4.60
CA VAL A 29 9.87 -25.97 -4.94
C VAL A 29 9.18 -26.22 -6.29
N GLY A 30 8.03 -25.58 -6.53
CA GLY A 30 7.30 -25.66 -7.79
C GLY A 30 8.13 -25.19 -9.00
N ILE A 31 8.78 -24.03 -8.88
CA ILE A 31 9.66 -23.49 -9.93
C ILE A 31 10.87 -24.40 -10.16
N ARG A 32 11.52 -24.87 -9.09
CA ARG A 32 12.70 -25.74 -9.21
C ARG A 32 12.33 -27.04 -9.92
N ARG A 33 11.18 -27.64 -9.58
CA ARG A 33 10.69 -28.87 -10.21
C ARG A 33 10.32 -28.67 -11.68
N ARG A 34 9.71 -27.53 -12.02
CA ARG A 34 9.43 -27.15 -13.42
C ARG A 34 10.71 -26.98 -14.24
N ARG A 35 11.70 -26.28 -13.71
CA ARG A 35 13.00 -26.11 -14.39
C ARG A 35 13.73 -27.42 -14.62
N THR A 36 13.67 -28.37 -13.67
CA THR A 36 14.24 -29.71 -13.88
C THR A 36 13.49 -30.51 -14.94
N TYR A 37 12.17 -30.36 -15.02
CA TYR A 37 11.36 -31.02 -16.05
C TYR A 37 11.64 -30.46 -17.44
N ASP A 38 11.68 -29.12 -17.59
CA ASP A 38 11.97 -28.45 -18.86
C ASP A 38 13.38 -28.81 -19.37
N ARG A 39 14.35 -28.95 -18.47
CA ARG A 39 15.71 -29.43 -18.82
C ARG A 39 15.69 -30.87 -19.34
N TRP A 40 14.85 -31.73 -18.76
CA TRP A 40 14.73 -33.13 -19.18
C TRP A 40 14.08 -33.24 -20.56
N VAL A 41 12.97 -32.54 -20.78
CA VAL A 41 12.25 -32.53 -22.08
C VAL A 41 13.15 -31.99 -23.21
N ARG A 42 13.88 -30.90 -22.96
CA ARG A 42 14.76 -30.30 -23.98
C ARG A 42 15.93 -31.21 -24.38
N ASN A 43 16.38 -32.06 -23.47
CA ASN A 43 17.44 -33.05 -23.76
C ASN A 43 16.90 -34.22 -24.61
N ASP A 44 15.61 -34.53 -24.51
CA ASP A 44 14.96 -35.57 -25.31
C ASP A 44 14.74 -35.10 -26.76
N ASP A 45 14.33 -33.84 -26.97
CA ASP A 45 14.19 -33.25 -28.31
C ASP A 45 15.52 -33.26 -29.09
N SER A 46 16.64 -32.97 -28.43
CA SER A 46 17.97 -33.06 -29.06
C SER A 46 18.38 -34.48 -29.42
N ARG A 47 17.79 -35.50 -28.77
CA ARG A 47 18.06 -36.91 -29.09
C ARG A 47 17.42 -37.30 -30.42
N PHE A 48 16.17 -36.87 -30.65
CA PHE A 48 15.46 -37.11 -31.91
C PHE A 48 15.99 -36.26 -33.07
N ALA A 49 16.51 -35.06 -32.79
CA ALA A 49 17.15 -34.21 -33.80
C ALA A 49 18.57 -34.67 -34.19
N SER A 50 19.14 -35.64 -33.46
CA SER A 50 20.50 -36.15 -33.68
C SER A 50 20.55 -37.50 -34.37
N GLU A 51 19.43 -38.03 -34.89
CA GLU A 51 19.53 -39.14 -35.84
C GLU A 51 20.28 -38.61 -37.07
N PRO A 52 21.52 -39.05 -37.32
CA PRO A 52 22.20 -38.69 -38.54
C PRO A 52 21.34 -39.23 -39.66
N ALA A 53 20.98 -38.37 -40.61
CA ALA A 53 20.42 -38.78 -41.89
C ALA A 53 21.29 -39.94 -42.38
N ARG A 54 20.75 -41.17 -42.29
CA ARG A 54 21.42 -42.32 -42.86
C ARG A 54 21.53 -41.99 -44.33
N ASP A 55 22.76 -41.86 -44.79
CA ASP A 55 23.14 -41.75 -46.17
C ASP A 55 22.34 -42.76 -47.00
N LEU A 56 21.27 -42.28 -47.62
CA LEU A 56 20.72 -42.89 -48.83
C LEU A 56 21.70 -42.53 -49.93
N ALA A 57 22.85 -43.20 -49.87
CA ALA A 57 23.79 -43.26 -50.95
C ALA A 57 23.11 -43.92 -52.14
N ALA A 58 23.12 -43.20 -53.25
CA ALA A 58 23.24 -43.69 -54.61
C ALA A 58 22.55 -45.03 -54.91
N ASP A 59 21.34 -44.93 -55.47
CA ASP A 59 21.03 -45.79 -56.61
C ASP A 59 20.59 -44.87 -57.76
N ASP A 60 21.38 -44.94 -58.82
CA ASP A 60 21.36 -44.08 -59.98
C ASP A 60 20.37 -44.66 -61.02
N ASP A 61 19.12 -44.89 -60.63
CA ASP A 61 18.12 -45.39 -61.57
C ASP A 61 17.35 -44.22 -62.22
N GLU A 62 17.72 -43.98 -63.48
CA GLU A 62 16.89 -43.54 -64.59
C GLU A 62 15.71 -42.62 -64.23
N PHE A 63 15.99 -41.32 -64.15
CA PHE A 63 14.98 -40.27 -64.03
C PHE A 63 14.13 -40.19 -65.32
N ASP A 64 12.96 -40.85 -65.33
CA ASP A 64 11.95 -40.68 -66.39
C ASP A 64 11.25 -39.32 -66.23
N PRO A 65 11.40 -38.39 -67.19
CA PRO A 65 10.81 -37.06 -67.11
C PRO A 65 9.27 -37.02 -67.22
N ARG A 66 8.58 -38.16 -67.41
CA ARG A 66 7.11 -38.20 -67.61
C ARG A 66 6.28 -38.32 -66.34
N LEU A 67 6.88 -38.38 -65.15
CA LEU A 67 6.17 -38.59 -63.88
C LEU A 67 6.03 -37.31 -63.04
N ARG A 68 5.94 -36.13 -63.68
CA ARG A 68 5.96 -34.82 -63.01
C ARG A 68 4.62 -34.07 -62.96
N ASP A 69 3.50 -34.73 -63.24
CA ASP A 69 2.19 -34.06 -63.37
C ASP A 69 1.10 -34.55 -62.38
N ASP A 70 1.44 -35.10 -61.22
CA ASP A 70 0.45 -35.44 -60.18
C ASP A 70 0.95 -35.03 -58.78
N TYR A 71 1.18 -33.74 -58.58
CA TYR A 71 1.24 -33.16 -57.24
C TYR A 71 0.00 -32.27 -57.07
N ASP A 72 -1.05 -32.86 -56.51
CA ASP A 72 -2.28 -32.17 -56.13
C ASP A 72 -2.06 -31.49 -54.76
N PRO A 73 -2.05 -30.15 -54.68
CA PRO A 73 -1.75 -29.42 -53.45
C PRO A 73 -2.90 -29.40 -52.42
N ASP A 74 -3.98 -30.16 -52.64
CA ASP A 74 -5.17 -30.15 -51.78
C ASP A 74 -5.20 -31.25 -50.68
N ASP A 75 -4.16 -32.08 -50.53
CA ASP A 75 -4.06 -33.15 -49.51
C ASP A 75 -3.37 -32.73 -48.19
N ASP A 76 -3.57 -31.49 -47.73
CA ASP A 76 -3.26 -31.09 -46.35
C ASP A 76 -4.50 -31.24 -45.44
N GLU A 77 -5.20 -32.37 -45.53
CA GLU A 77 -6.22 -32.75 -44.55
C GLU A 77 -5.60 -33.60 -43.41
N ASP A 78 -5.85 -33.12 -42.19
CA ASP A 78 -5.93 -33.89 -40.96
C ASP A 78 -4.67 -34.03 -40.08
N LEU A 79 -4.07 -32.89 -39.72
CA LEU A 79 -3.44 -32.77 -38.40
C LEU A 79 -4.53 -32.62 -37.33
N GLY A 80 -5.03 -33.76 -36.86
CA GLY A 80 -6.07 -33.85 -35.83
C GLY A 80 -5.83 -32.97 -34.59
N PRO A 81 -6.89 -32.58 -33.86
CA PRO A 81 -6.81 -31.63 -32.77
C PRO A 81 -5.84 -32.13 -31.69
N ARG A 82 -4.81 -31.31 -31.41
CA ARG A 82 -3.86 -31.53 -30.30
C ARG A 82 -4.64 -31.77 -29.02
N GLN A 83 -4.60 -33.01 -28.51
CA GLN A 83 -5.25 -33.34 -27.25
C GLN A 83 -4.71 -32.47 -26.12
N PRO A 84 -5.59 -31.88 -25.28
CA PRO A 84 -5.15 -31.06 -24.15
C PRO A 84 -4.37 -31.92 -23.17
N ARG A 85 -3.07 -31.65 -23.06
CA ARG A 85 -2.18 -32.34 -22.12
C ARG A 85 -2.72 -32.15 -20.70
N THR A 86 -2.95 -33.26 -20.01
CA THR A 86 -3.36 -33.27 -18.62
C THR A 86 -2.36 -32.48 -17.78
N PRO A 87 -2.80 -31.52 -16.95
CA PRO A 87 -1.90 -30.66 -16.20
C PRO A 87 -1.06 -31.51 -15.23
N GLY A 88 0.25 -31.53 -15.45
CA GLY A 88 1.19 -32.27 -14.61
C GLY A 88 1.12 -31.79 -13.15
N LYS A 89 1.43 -32.70 -12.22
CA LYS A 89 1.41 -32.47 -10.76
C LYS A 89 2.15 -31.19 -10.29
N GLY A 90 3.08 -30.67 -11.10
CA GLY A 90 3.75 -29.39 -10.85
C GLY A 90 2.84 -28.17 -10.96
N THR A 91 1.87 -28.19 -11.89
CA THR A 91 0.91 -27.09 -12.09
C THR A 91 -0.03 -26.95 -10.89
N VAL A 92 -0.42 -28.08 -10.27
CA VAL A 92 -1.27 -28.09 -9.08
C VAL A 92 -0.61 -27.39 -7.89
N LEU A 93 0.70 -27.58 -7.68
CA LEU A 93 1.44 -26.90 -6.61
C LEU A 93 1.59 -25.41 -6.85
N ILE A 94 1.72 -24.98 -8.12
CA ILE A 94 1.77 -23.57 -8.48
C ILE A 94 0.41 -22.91 -8.20
N VAL A 95 -0.69 -23.55 -8.59
CA VAL A 95 -2.05 -23.02 -8.35
C VAL A 95 -2.34 -22.93 -6.85
N ILE A 96 -1.99 -23.95 -6.05
CA ILE A 96 -2.17 -23.92 -4.59
C ILE A 96 -1.30 -22.82 -3.96
N GLY A 97 -0.03 -22.69 -4.36
CA GLY A 97 0.86 -21.65 -3.84
C GLY A 97 0.35 -20.24 -4.14
N VAL A 98 -0.15 -20.00 -5.36
CA VAL A 98 -0.78 -18.72 -5.74
C VAL A 98 -2.06 -18.48 -4.96
N LEU A 99 -2.90 -19.50 -4.74
CA LEU A 99 -4.13 -19.35 -3.96
C LEU A 99 -3.84 -18.99 -2.49
N VAL A 100 -2.83 -19.62 -1.88
CA VAL A 100 -2.40 -19.31 -0.50
C VAL A 100 -1.84 -17.88 -0.40
N LEU A 101 -1.05 -17.45 -1.39
CA LEU A 101 -0.57 -16.06 -1.49
C LEU A 101 -1.73 -15.06 -1.67
N LEU A 102 -2.74 -15.39 -2.47
CA LEU A 102 -3.91 -14.53 -2.71
C LEU A 102 -4.88 -14.47 -1.51
N LEU A 103 -5.00 -15.56 -0.74
CA LEU A 103 -5.79 -15.57 0.50
C LEU A 103 -5.06 -14.87 1.65
N GLY A 104 -3.72 -14.93 1.70
CA GLY A 104 -2.90 -14.17 2.65
C GLY A 104 -2.79 -12.67 2.35
N THR A 105 -3.18 -12.22 1.16
CA THR A 105 -3.08 -10.80 0.76
C THR A 105 -4.34 -9.97 1.01
N LYS A 106 -5.44 -10.56 1.51
CA LYS A 106 -6.66 -9.80 1.86
C LYS A 106 -6.58 -8.95 3.14
N GLN A 107 -5.41 -8.87 3.78
CA GLN A 107 -5.06 -7.85 4.80
C GLN A 107 -3.82 -7.02 4.40
N VAL A 108 -3.31 -7.16 3.17
CA VAL A 108 -2.03 -6.58 2.72
C VAL A 108 -2.17 -5.96 1.32
N ILE A 109 -3.14 -5.06 1.14
CA ILE A 109 -3.17 -4.13 -0.01
C ILE A 109 -3.06 -2.70 0.53
N THR A 110 -1.97 -2.47 1.27
CA THR A 110 -1.43 -1.15 1.63
C THR A 110 0.10 -1.25 1.74
N GLY A 111 0.79 -1.85 0.76
CA GLY A 111 2.21 -2.19 0.97
C GLY A 111 3.14 -2.36 -0.22
N LEU A 112 2.75 -2.11 -1.48
CA LEU A 112 3.64 -2.39 -2.63
C LEU A 112 3.60 -1.34 -3.75
N ILE A 113 3.69 -0.06 -3.39
CA ILE A 113 4.34 0.96 -4.23
C ILE A 113 5.31 1.69 -3.30
N PRO A 114 6.64 1.69 -3.54
CA PRO A 114 7.55 2.45 -2.71
C PRO A 114 7.66 3.87 -3.28
N PRO A 115 6.99 4.90 -2.71
CA PRO A 115 7.60 6.22 -2.77
C PRO A 115 8.89 6.11 -1.94
N ARG A 116 9.99 6.65 -2.48
CA ARG A 116 11.20 6.89 -1.70
C ARG A 116 10.87 7.89 -0.59
N ILE A 117 10.33 7.38 0.52
CA ILE A 117 10.31 8.08 1.78
C ILE A 117 11.52 7.52 2.52
N PRO A 118 12.57 8.33 2.78
CA PRO A 118 13.61 7.91 3.70
C PRO A 118 12.91 7.49 4.98
N GLN A 119 13.04 6.22 5.37
CA GLN A 119 12.67 5.79 6.71
C GLN A 119 13.61 6.53 7.68
N ALA A 120 13.17 7.71 8.11
CA ALA A 120 13.54 8.21 9.41
C ALA A 120 12.85 7.30 10.43
N GLU A 121 13.55 7.01 11.52
CA GLU A 121 13.03 6.34 12.71
C GLU A 121 11.58 6.80 12.99
N GLY A 122 10.65 5.85 13.20
CA GLY A 122 9.20 6.05 13.10
C GLY A 122 8.67 7.35 13.71
N GLY A 123 7.69 7.96 13.05
CA GLY A 123 7.00 9.16 13.51
C GLY A 123 6.12 9.78 12.43
N VAL A 124 5.22 10.66 12.87
CA VAL A 124 4.41 11.50 11.98
C VAL A 124 5.31 12.48 11.21
N VAL A 125 5.11 12.60 9.90
CA VAL A 125 5.77 13.60 9.05
C VAL A 125 4.80 14.71 8.62
N VAL A 126 5.31 15.80 8.06
CA VAL A 126 4.49 16.95 7.65
C VAL A 126 3.40 16.51 6.68
N GLY A 127 2.16 16.97 6.94
CA GLY A 127 0.95 16.60 6.20
C GLY A 127 0.26 15.33 6.68
N GLN A 128 0.83 14.57 7.62
CA GLN A 128 0.16 13.42 8.24
C GLN A 128 -0.59 13.81 9.51
N CYS A 129 -1.57 13.00 9.88
CA CYS A 129 -2.42 13.26 11.04
C CYS A 129 -2.17 12.30 12.19
N ILE A 130 -2.49 12.76 13.40
CA ILE A 130 -2.61 11.99 14.64
C ILE A 130 -3.92 12.38 15.33
N THR A 131 -4.31 11.60 16.34
CA THR A 131 -5.47 11.93 17.17
C THR A 131 -5.11 12.94 18.27
N ALA A 132 -6.12 13.64 18.81
CA ALA A 132 -5.94 14.47 20.01
C ALA A 132 -5.36 13.67 21.20
N GLN A 133 -5.82 12.43 21.39
CA GLN A 133 -5.31 11.55 22.45
C GLN A 133 -3.82 11.26 22.30
N THR A 134 -3.39 10.96 21.07
CA THR A 134 -1.98 10.72 20.75
C THR A 134 -1.13 11.96 21.00
N TYR A 135 -1.62 13.14 20.63
CA TYR A 135 -0.95 14.41 20.93
C TYR A 135 -0.83 14.64 22.44
N ASP A 136 -1.89 14.39 23.20
CA ASP A 136 -1.93 14.62 24.65
C ASP A 136 -0.98 13.69 25.44
N GLN A 137 -0.61 12.55 24.87
CA GLN A 137 0.46 11.68 25.40
C GLN A 137 1.86 12.30 25.25
N GLY A 138 2.03 13.31 24.40
CA GLY A 138 3.30 14.01 24.20
C GLY A 138 4.36 13.21 23.43
N HIS A 139 3.97 12.12 22.76
CA HIS A 139 4.88 11.26 22.02
C HIS A 139 5.16 11.82 20.61
N MET A 140 6.39 12.27 20.36
CA MET A 140 6.77 12.86 19.07
C MET A 140 7.01 11.83 17.95
N ASN A 141 7.14 10.55 18.32
CA ASN A 141 7.38 9.42 17.42
C ASN A 141 6.12 8.56 17.25
N SER A 142 4.96 9.20 17.27
CA SER A 142 3.68 8.53 17.15
C SER A 142 3.44 8.05 15.72
N GLU A 143 2.76 6.90 15.59
CA GLU A 143 2.31 6.42 14.29
C GLU A 143 1.22 7.34 13.72
N PRO A 144 1.29 7.70 12.43
CA PRO A 144 0.26 8.50 11.80
C PRO A 144 -1.03 7.70 11.62
N VAL A 145 -2.15 8.40 11.63
CA VAL A 145 -3.45 7.91 11.19
C VAL A 145 -3.83 8.57 9.88
N ASP A 146 -4.83 8.00 9.18
CA ASP A 146 -5.39 8.63 8.01
C ASP A 146 -6.12 9.92 8.40
N CYS A 147 -5.77 11.03 7.75
CA CYS A 147 -6.38 12.34 7.96
C CYS A 147 -7.88 12.36 7.66
N ASP A 148 -8.42 11.35 6.96
CA ASP A 148 -9.86 11.17 6.71
C ASP A 148 -10.61 10.47 7.85
N GLN A 149 -9.91 9.97 8.88
CA GLN A 149 -10.56 9.47 10.10
C GLN A 149 -11.17 10.63 10.91
N SER A 150 -12.29 10.35 11.58
CA SER A 150 -13.04 11.40 12.30
C SER A 150 -12.26 11.96 13.47
N ASP A 151 -11.50 11.13 14.18
CA ASP A 151 -10.68 11.49 15.35
C ASP A 151 -9.26 11.97 15.00
N ALA A 152 -8.88 11.96 13.72
CA ALA A 152 -7.62 12.50 13.21
C ALA A 152 -7.64 14.03 13.17
N THR A 153 -7.64 14.67 14.34
CA THR A 153 -7.88 16.11 14.49
C THR A 153 -6.61 16.97 14.54
N MET A 154 -5.42 16.35 14.48
CA MET A 154 -4.14 17.03 14.57
C MET A 154 -3.29 16.67 13.35
N GLU A 155 -2.99 17.61 12.47
CA GLU A 155 -2.15 17.40 11.28
C GLU A 155 -0.80 18.07 11.51
N LEU A 156 0.31 17.38 11.23
CA LEU A 156 1.64 17.96 11.41
C LEU A 156 1.89 19.02 10.33
N ALA A 157 2.02 20.28 10.73
CA ALA A 157 2.27 21.40 9.82
C ALA A 157 3.77 21.67 9.63
N SER A 158 4.57 21.48 10.68
CA SER A 158 6.02 21.61 10.59
C SER A 158 6.74 20.74 11.61
N ASP A 159 7.94 20.31 11.25
CA ASP A 159 8.88 19.61 12.12
C ASP A 159 10.26 20.23 11.97
N GLY A 160 10.89 20.59 13.08
CA GLY A 160 12.17 21.28 13.11
C GLY A 160 12.95 20.95 14.36
N ASP A 161 14.12 21.59 14.53
CA ASP A 161 14.96 21.37 15.71
C ASP A 161 14.32 21.87 17.02
N ALA A 162 14.99 21.66 18.14
CA ALA A 162 14.55 22.08 19.46
C ALA A 162 14.38 23.61 19.61
N THR A 163 14.83 24.41 18.65
CA THR A 163 14.71 25.88 18.64
C THR A 163 13.76 26.42 17.58
N ALA A 164 13.27 25.56 16.69
CA ALA A 164 12.39 25.94 15.59
C ALA A 164 11.13 26.69 16.07
N SER A 165 10.73 27.68 15.28
CA SER A 165 9.43 28.35 15.41
C SER A 165 8.39 27.64 14.56
N CYS A 166 7.12 27.76 14.94
CA CYS A 166 6.01 27.29 14.12
C CYS A 166 5.81 28.20 12.90
N PRO A 167 5.00 27.79 11.90
CA PRO A 167 4.87 28.54 10.65
C PRO A 167 4.26 29.94 10.78
N ASP A 168 3.72 30.31 11.95
CA ASP A 168 3.36 31.69 12.27
C ASP A 168 4.54 32.56 12.72
N GLY A 169 5.77 32.04 12.65
CA GLY A 169 7.00 32.71 13.08
C GLY A 169 7.13 32.81 14.60
N LYS A 170 6.28 32.11 15.36
CA LYS A 170 6.25 32.17 16.82
C LYS A 170 6.62 30.83 17.43
N ARG A 171 7.16 30.89 18.64
CA ARG A 171 7.39 29.72 19.49
C ARG A 171 6.52 29.77 20.74
N ALA A 172 6.67 30.82 21.54
CA ALA A 172 5.73 31.13 22.61
C ALA A 172 4.51 31.88 22.04
N GLY A 173 3.31 31.52 22.47
CA GLY A 173 2.07 32.14 21.99
C GLY A 173 1.79 31.90 20.50
N THR A 174 2.35 30.82 19.93
CA THR A 174 1.98 30.34 18.60
C THR A 174 0.51 29.90 18.58
N THR A 175 -0.14 30.04 17.43
CA THR A 175 -1.48 29.50 17.22
C THR A 175 -1.48 27.98 16.98
N TYR A 176 -0.31 27.39 16.75
CA TYR A 176 -0.14 25.97 16.49
C TYR A 176 0.02 25.20 17.80
N PRO A 177 -0.74 24.13 18.04
CA PRO A 177 -0.40 23.17 19.08
C PRO A 177 0.99 22.60 18.82
N ALA A 178 1.96 22.94 19.67
CA ALA A 178 3.35 22.53 19.50
C ALA A 178 3.79 21.51 20.55
N LEU A 179 4.40 20.40 20.11
CA LEU A 179 5.21 19.55 20.99
C LEU A 179 6.67 19.97 20.86
N THR A 180 7.40 20.03 21.97
CA THR A 180 8.83 20.36 21.97
C THR A 180 9.56 19.46 22.95
N ASN A 181 10.72 18.93 22.53
CA ASN A 181 11.67 18.25 23.41
C ASN A 181 13.09 18.79 23.18
N ALA A 182 14.09 18.12 23.74
CA ALA A 182 15.49 18.54 23.63
C ALA A 182 16.08 18.46 22.21
N GLY A 183 15.45 17.74 21.29
CA GLY A 183 15.95 17.53 19.92
C GLY A 183 15.08 18.12 18.81
N ARG A 184 13.76 18.28 19.03
CA ARG A 184 12.83 18.68 17.98
C ARG A 184 11.64 19.50 18.48
N THR A 185 11.00 20.20 17.55
CA THR A 185 9.73 20.91 17.71
C THR A 185 8.79 20.51 16.58
N GLN A 186 7.63 19.97 16.94
CA GLN A 186 6.54 19.63 16.01
C GLN A 186 5.39 20.59 16.23
N CYS A 187 4.95 21.28 15.17
CA CYS A 187 3.80 22.18 15.22
C CYS A 187 2.66 21.58 14.41
N PHE A 188 1.50 21.47 15.03
CA PHE A 188 0.33 20.86 14.43
C PHE A 188 -0.66 21.95 14.02
N VAL A 189 -1.32 21.76 12.88
CA VAL A 189 -2.56 22.45 12.51
C VAL A 189 -3.73 21.58 12.92
N LEU A 190 -4.82 22.18 13.37
CA LEU A 190 -6.04 21.40 13.60
C LEU A 190 -6.61 20.91 12.27
N ASN A 191 -7.09 19.68 12.23
CA ASN A 191 -7.78 19.06 11.09
C ASN A 191 -9.28 18.95 11.39
N LEU A 192 -9.92 20.10 11.63
CA LEU A 192 -11.36 20.15 11.88
C LEU A 192 -12.15 19.96 10.59
N ARG A 193 -13.37 19.43 10.68
CA ARG A 193 -14.28 19.20 9.56
C ARG A 193 -15.53 20.05 9.70
N GLU A 194 -16.12 20.41 8.57
CA GLU A 194 -17.39 21.13 8.55
C GLU A 194 -18.51 20.33 9.20
N ASN A 195 -19.44 21.04 9.84
CA ASN A 195 -20.60 20.48 10.54
C ASN A 195 -20.26 19.50 11.68
N GLN A 196 -19.02 19.52 12.18
CA GLN A 196 -18.62 18.79 13.37
C GLN A 196 -18.48 19.71 14.58
N CYS A 197 -18.75 19.12 15.76
CA CYS A 197 -18.62 19.78 17.05
C CYS A 197 -17.42 19.21 17.81
N TYR A 198 -16.76 20.10 18.54
CA TYR A 198 -15.52 19.78 19.23
C TYR A 198 -15.54 20.31 20.66
N VAL A 199 -14.84 19.59 21.51
CA VAL A 199 -14.20 20.19 22.68
C VAL A 199 -12.87 20.75 22.18
N LEU A 200 -12.85 22.05 21.89
CA LEU A 200 -11.69 22.74 21.36
C LEU A 200 -10.94 23.45 22.49
N ALA A 201 -9.70 23.05 22.72
CA ALA A 201 -8.76 23.70 23.62
C ALA A 201 -7.41 23.85 22.89
N ARG A 202 -6.35 23.26 23.43
CA ARG A 202 -5.07 23.10 22.72
C ARG A 202 -5.16 22.01 21.65
N THR A 203 -5.92 20.96 21.91
CA THR A 203 -6.30 19.93 20.93
C THR A 203 -7.78 20.09 20.59
N ALA A 204 -8.25 19.30 19.61
CA ALA A 204 -9.66 19.25 19.27
C ALA A 204 -10.15 17.80 19.37
N THR A 205 -11.12 17.55 20.25
CA THR A 205 -11.75 16.23 20.39
C THR A 205 -13.14 16.27 19.81
N VAL A 206 -13.44 15.37 18.86
CA VAL A 206 -14.78 15.27 18.26
C VAL A 206 -15.80 14.83 19.31
N VAL A 207 -16.93 15.54 19.35
CA VAL A 207 -18.08 15.20 20.19
C VAL A 207 -19.39 15.47 19.44
N THR A 208 -20.50 14.96 19.96
CA THR A 208 -21.83 15.37 19.48
C THR A 208 -22.08 16.83 19.86
N CYS A 209 -22.81 17.58 19.04
CA CYS A 209 -23.13 18.99 19.34
C CYS A 209 -24.02 19.16 20.58
N THR A 210 -24.76 18.12 20.94
CA THR A 210 -25.57 18.06 22.17
C THR A 210 -24.74 17.75 23.43
N ASN A 211 -23.46 17.43 23.28
CA ASN A 211 -22.58 17.18 24.42
C ASN A 211 -22.38 18.48 25.19
N PRO A 212 -22.61 18.51 26.51
CA PRO A 212 -22.45 19.73 27.32
C PRO A 212 -21.01 20.26 27.35
N ALA A 213 -20.01 19.43 27.02
CA ALA A 213 -18.61 19.85 26.91
C ALA A 213 -18.26 20.43 25.53
N ALA A 214 -19.11 20.26 24.51
CA ALA A 214 -18.90 20.87 23.20
C ALA A 214 -18.84 22.39 23.38
N ASN A 215 -17.84 23.04 22.79
CA ASN A 215 -17.65 24.49 22.91
C ASN A 215 -17.52 25.20 21.56
N VAL A 216 -17.42 24.44 20.46
CA VAL A 216 -17.47 24.96 19.09
C VAL A 216 -18.14 23.99 18.13
N ARG A 217 -18.77 24.56 17.10
CA ARG A 217 -19.10 23.89 15.85
C ARG A 217 -18.39 24.58 14.69
N VAL A 218 -17.84 23.79 13.77
CA VAL A 218 -17.28 24.32 12.52
C VAL A 218 -18.39 24.49 11.51
N THR A 219 -18.69 25.72 11.12
CA THR A 219 -19.67 25.99 10.05
C THR A 219 -19.04 25.94 8.67
N ARG A 220 -17.74 26.23 8.58
CA ARG A 220 -17.00 26.21 7.33
C ARG A 220 -15.51 26.00 7.57
N ARG A 221 -14.88 25.25 6.67
CA ARG A 221 -13.44 25.08 6.52
C ARG A 221 -13.06 25.58 5.13
N ILE A 222 -12.02 26.40 5.05
CA ILE A 222 -11.54 26.96 3.80
C ILE A 222 -10.04 26.68 3.73
N ASP A 223 -9.64 25.75 2.85
CA ASP A 223 -8.25 25.44 2.59
C ASP A 223 -7.68 26.36 1.48
N GLY A 224 -6.36 26.54 1.44
CA GLY A 224 -5.66 27.34 0.42
C GLY A 224 -5.75 28.86 0.62
N THR A 225 -6.20 29.32 1.80
CA THR A 225 -6.18 30.73 2.18
C THR A 225 -6.04 30.89 3.70
N SER A 226 -5.42 31.99 4.13
CA SER A 226 -5.42 32.45 5.53
C SER A 226 -6.35 33.65 5.76
N ALA A 227 -7.06 34.09 4.71
CA ALA A 227 -7.99 35.21 4.79
C ALA A 227 -9.35 34.76 5.31
N ALA A 228 -9.90 35.48 6.28
CA ALA A 228 -11.21 35.25 6.90
C ALA A 228 -12.44 35.39 5.96
N LYS A 229 -12.23 35.47 4.64
CA LYS A 229 -13.30 35.66 3.66
C LYS A 229 -14.18 34.42 3.62
N GLY A 230 -15.47 34.59 3.89
CA GLY A 230 -16.45 33.51 3.84
C GLY A 230 -16.96 33.03 5.21
N CYS A 231 -16.45 33.58 6.32
CA CYS A 231 -17.08 33.43 7.63
C CYS A 231 -18.22 34.44 7.81
N SER A 232 -19.29 34.05 8.51
CA SER A 232 -20.34 34.99 8.91
C SER A 232 -19.83 35.97 9.96
N ALA A 233 -20.48 37.13 10.10
CA ALA A 233 -20.07 38.15 11.08
C ALA A 233 -20.15 37.67 12.56
N GLN A 234 -20.94 36.63 12.82
CA GLN A 234 -21.12 36.03 14.14
C GLN A 234 -20.11 34.90 14.42
N ALA A 235 -19.36 34.46 13.42
CA ALA A 235 -18.41 33.37 13.56
C ALA A 235 -17.07 33.89 14.12
N ARG A 236 -16.53 33.15 15.10
CA ARG A 236 -15.12 33.29 15.49
C ARG A 236 -14.26 32.67 14.41
N VAL A 237 -13.26 33.41 13.95
CA VAL A 237 -12.34 32.96 12.91
C VAL A 237 -11.06 32.41 13.53
N MET A 238 -10.64 31.23 13.09
CA MET A 238 -9.32 30.67 13.36
C MET A 238 -8.61 30.49 12.01
N ALA A 239 -7.40 31.02 11.87
CA ALA A 239 -6.67 31.00 10.61
C ALA A 239 -5.22 30.54 10.84
N TYR A 240 -4.75 29.68 9.96
CA TYR A 240 -3.38 29.17 9.91
C TYR A 240 -2.69 29.68 8.64
N PRO A 241 -1.47 30.22 8.72
CA PRO A 241 -0.70 30.62 7.55
C PRO A 241 -0.16 29.43 6.75
N GLU A 242 0.13 28.29 7.39
CA GLU A 242 0.67 27.10 6.73
C GLU A 242 0.33 25.79 7.48
N PRO A 243 -0.30 24.79 6.83
CA PRO A 243 -0.99 24.94 5.56
C PRO A 243 -2.05 26.04 5.67
N GLN A 244 -2.24 26.79 4.58
CA GLN A 244 -3.20 27.87 4.56
C GLN A 244 -4.61 27.33 4.80
N ARG A 245 -5.18 27.66 5.96
CA ARG A 245 -6.48 27.12 6.38
C ARG A 245 -7.23 28.09 7.27
N VAL A 246 -8.52 28.25 7.02
CA VAL A 246 -9.44 29.04 7.84
C VAL A 246 -10.60 28.19 8.33
N TYR A 247 -10.95 28.35 9.60
CA TYR A 247 -12.12 27.79 10.23
C TYR A 247 -13.07 28.88 10.71
N CYS A 248 -14.33 28.77 10.31
CA CYS A 248 -15.42 29.58 10.84
C CYS A 248 -16.10 28.80 11.97
N LEU A 249 -15.97 29.29 13.19
CA LEU A 249 -16.42 28.62 14.41
C LEU A 249 -17.61 29.36 15.01
N VAL A 250 -18.65 28.63 15.41
CA VAL A 250 -19.81 29.15 16.14
C VAL A 250 -20.00 28.35 17.42
N ALA A 251 -20.88 28.83 18.31
CA ALA A 251 -21.34 28.02 19.44
C ALA A 251 -22.01 26.71 18.92
N PRO A 252 -21.80 25.58 19.58
CA PRO A 252 -22.25 24.26 19.11
C PRO A 252 -23.77 24.14 18.93
#